data_AF-A0A9P5NFT0-F1
#
_entry.id   AF-A0A9P5NFT0-F1
#
_cell.length_a   1.000
_cell.length_b   1.000
_cell.length_c   1.000
_cell.angle_alpha   90.00
_cell.angle_beta   90.00
_cell.angle_gamma   90.00
#
_symmetry.space_group_name_H-M   'P 1'
#
loop_
_entity.id
_entity.type
_entity.pdbx_description
1 polymer ?
#
loop_
_entity_poly.entity_id
_entity_poly.type
_entity_poly.pdbx_seq_one_letter_code
_entity_poly.pdbx_strand_id
1 'polypeptide(L)'
;MLLWSSLFLGLAIFSGSFALDNGLALTPPMGWNPYNAFSCDTTEAQYRAAAQGLVNLGLNTLGYNYLNLDCGWQGKSRNAAGGFTWSTTMIPSGIPALSSFVHSLGLKFGIYSDGGVYACDFVGGSAHYLGSLGYEISDAATFASWGADYLKYDNCYAVNATDFVDYNPPVSTHYVTMRDALAATKRPIAFSVCEWGVQDPARWPASAVGNSWRISNDIGPPASWDNLFRIINQLMPITQFAKQGGWNDLDLLEVGNSGLTIDEQQTHFAFWAAAKSPLFISTDLSDLSTQALDILKNRRLIAVNQDPLGASIAFKRRYTNDHDVWAGPLADGSTVAIIINWQNASKSVTFDLADVGFSSAQAVDLITGLSLGELRRSYTANVGAHGSMALKLDSGVPAPAPTFTFYNAATSNNTLAGGAATRVVNSTITVVGFVGQGGTLTFNNIDGGSSGGTKLLSFDYINADYTFSNTACSNCRYAFVSVNGGTPVEMQMPISGQSWDIIYSGYLLSMPGFKPGKANTIQISNPSAFTPDFYRVGVAN
;
A
#
# COMPACT_ATOMS: atom_id res chain seq x y z
N MET A 1 36.56 -46.98 11.07
CA MET A 1 35.08 -46.87 10.96
C MET A 1 34.73 -45.40 11.13
N LEU A 2 34.51 -44.69 10.02
CA LEU A 2 34.02 -43.31 10.02
C LEU A 2 32.51 -43.33 10.24
N LEU A 3 32.02 -42.56 11.22
CA LEU A 3 30.60 -42.28 11.41
C LEU A 3 30.31 -40.91 10.81
N TRP A 4 29.49 -40.89 9.75
CA TRP A 4 28.90 -39.68 9.19
C TRP A 4 27.56 -39.41 9.88
N SER A 5 27.44 -38.22 10.48
CA SER A 5 26.19 -37.67 10.98
C SER A 5 25.45 -37.00 9.83
N SER A 6 24.31 -37.55 9.42
CA SER A 6 23.42 -36.94 8.43
C SER A 6 22.64 -35.78 9.05
N LEU A 7 22.92 -34.57 8.58
CA LEU A 7 22.15 -33.36 8.85
C LEU A 7 20.89 -33.39 7.97
N PHE A 8 19.70 -33.53 8.57
CA PHE A 8 18.43 -33.32 7.85
C PHE A 8 18.17 -31.82 7.74
N LEU A 9 18.37 -31.27 6.55
CA LEU A 9 17.94 -29.92 6.20
C LEU A 9 16.43 -29.98 5.91
N GLY A 10 15.62 -29.48 6.84
CA GLY A 10 14.19 -29.30 6.61
C GLY A 10 13.97 -28.21 5.57
N LEU A 11 13.55 -28.57 4.36
CA LEU A 11 13.00 -27.63 3.39
C LEU A 11 11.67 -27.09 3.95
N ALA A 12 11.68 -25.85 4.41
CA ALA A 12 10.45 -25.07 4.51
C ALA A 12 9.98 -24.78 3.09
N ILE A 13 8.89 -25.43 2.68
CA ILE A 13 8.18 -25.08 1.44
C ILE A 13 7.48 -23.76 1.71
N PHE A 14 8.14 -22.66 1.38
CA PHE A 14 7.44 -21.39 1.22
C PHE A 14 6.58 -21.52 -0.03
N SER A 15 5.26 -21.56 0.15
CA SER A 15 4.30 -21.37 -0.93
C SER A 15 4.46 -19.94 -1.44
N GLY A 16 5.38 -19.74 -2.38
CA GLY A 16 5.48 -18.49 -3.12
C GLY A 16 4.18 -18.32 -3.90
N SER A 17 3.31 -17.40 -3.46
CA SER A 17 2.20 -16.93 -4.28
C SER A 17 2.80 -16.35 -5.56
N PHE A 18 2.64 -16.98 -6.72
CA PHE A 18 3.17 -16.48 -7.99
C PHE A 18 2.29 -15.34 -8.50
N ALA A 19 2.90 -14.21 -8.91
CA ALA A 19 2.16 -13.19 -9.63
C ALA A 19 1.81 -13.74 -11.02
N LEU A 20 0.95 -13.03 -11.76
CA LEU A 20 0.53 -13.39 -13.09
C LEU A 20 1.77 -13.36 -13.98
N ASP A 21 2.34 -14.54 -14.21
CA ASP A 21 3.58 -14.72 -14.95
C ASP A 21 3.32 -14.69 -16.46
N ASN A 22 2.79 -13.54 -16.92
CA ASN A 22 2.47 -13.27 -18.32
C ASN A 22 3.54 -12.40 -19.01
N GLY A 23 4.66 -12.13 -18.33
CA GLY A 23 5.74 -11.28 -18.83
C GLY A 23 5.42 -9.78 -18.87
N LEU A 24 4.28 -9.37 -18.30
CA LEU A 24 3.87 -7.96 -18.19
C LEU A 24 4.12 -7.42 -16.80
N ALA A 25 4.14 -6.08 -16.68
CA ALA A 25 4.33 -5.37 -15.43
C ALA A 25 5.51 -5.88 -14.59
N LEU A 26 6.64 -6.24 -15.24
CA LEU A 26 7.86 -6.67 -14.55
C LEU A 26 8.42 -5.58 -13.62
N THR A 27 8.07 -4.32 -13.90
CA THR A 27 8.11 -3.19 -12.98
C THR A 27 6.70 -2.57 -12.88
N PRO A 28 6.40 -1.77 -11.84
CA PRO A 28 5.09 -1.13 -11.70
C PRO A 28 4.75 -0.29 -12.95
N PRO A 29 3.54 -0.41 -13.53
CA PRO A 29 3.12 0.43 -14.64
C PRO A 29 3.17 1.93 -14.30
N MET A 30 3.55 2.76 -15.26
CA MET A 30 3.57 4.22 -15.11
C MET A 30 2.88 4.91 -16.28
N GLY A 31 2.07 5.93 -16.02
CA GLY A 31 1.31 6.59 -17.07
C GLY A 31 0.45 7.75 -16.57
N TRP A 32 -0.67 7.95 -17.26
CA TRP A 32 -1.69 8.94 -16.91
C TRP A 32 -3.08 8.31 -16.94
N ASN A 33 -3.92 8.67 -15.97
CA ASN A 33 -5.34 8.31 -15.88
C ASN A 33 -6.13 9.59 -15.54
N PRO A 34 -7.32 9.82 -16.13
CA PRO A 34 -8.04 11.08 -15.95
C PRO A 34 -8.78 11.25 -14.62
N TYR A 35 -9.06 10.17 -13.88
CA TYR A 35 -10.18 10.13 -12.92
C TYR A 35 -10.13 11.24 -11.86
N ASN A 36 -9.00 11.49 -11.19
CA ASN A 36 -8.94 12.50 -10.13
C ASN A 36 -8.97 13.94 -10.66
N ALA A 37 -8.61 14.17 -11.93
CA ALA A 37 -8.65 15.50 -12.55
C ALA A 37 -10.04 15.83 -13.14
N PHE A 38 -10.71 14.82 -13.69
CA PHE A 38 -11.87 15.03 -14.57
C PHE A 38 -13.06 14.12 -14.26
N SER A 39 -12.98 13.25 -13.24
CA SER A 39 -13.98 12.24 -12.91
C SER A 39 -14.39 11.44 -14.15
N CYS A 40 -15.68 11.15 -14.32
CA CYS A 40 -16.20 10.44 -15.49
C CYS A 40 -16.58 11.37 -16.68
N ASP A 41 -16.08 12.60 -16.72
CA ASP A 41 -16.47 13.61 -17.73
C ASP A 41 -15.34 13.97 -18.70
N THR A 42 -14.38 13.05 -18.90
CA THR A 42 -13.21 13.31 -19.76
C THR A 42 -13.56 13.28 -21.24
N THR A 43 -13.22 14.35 -21.94
CA THR A 43 -13.41 14.50 -23.39
C THR A 43 -12.23 14.00 -24.20
N GLU A 44 -12.45 13.67 -25.47
CA GLU A 44 -11.38 13.29 -26.41
C GLU A 44 -10.28 14.36 -26.51
N ALA A 45 -10.65 15.64 -26.44
CA ALA A 45 -9.68 16.73 -26.46
C ALA A 45 -8.74 16.66 -25.25
N GLN A 46 -9.26 16.38 -24.05
CA GLN A 46 -8.46 16.19 -22.84
C GLN A 46 -7.57 14.95 -22.93
N TYR A 47 -8.09 13.81 -23.44
CA TYR A 47 -7.25 12.63 -23.67
C TYR A 47 -6.09 12.91 -24.62
N ARG A 48 -6.36 13.60 -25.72
CA ARG A 48 -5.32 13.98 -26.70
C ARG A 48 -4.30 14.94 -26.10
N ALA A 49 -4.78 15.93 -25.34
CA ALA A 49 -3.92 16.89 -24.65
C ALA A 49 -3.02 16.21 -23.62
N ALA A 50 -3.55 15.29 -22.82
CA ALA A 50 -2.79 14.52 -21.84
C ALA A 50 -1.74 13.62 -22.53
N ALA A 51 -2.10 12.92 -23.60
CA ALA A 51 -1.16 12.10 -24.37
C ALA A 51 -0.01 12.93 -24.94
N GLN A 52 -0.33 14.10 -25.51
CA GLN A 52 0.69 15.02 -26.00
C GLN A 52 1.52 15.62 -24.85
N GLY A 53 0.89 15.89 -23.69
CA GLY A 53 1.54 16.38 -22.47
C GLY A 53 2.59 15.41 -21.94
N LEU A 54 2.29 14.11 -21.91
CA LEU A 54 3.26 13.07 -21.53
C LEU A 54 4.54 13.13 -22.38
N VAL A 55 4.41 13.42 -23.68
CA VAL A 55 5.56 13.57 -24.58
C VAL A 55 6.24 14.92 -24.42
N ASN A 56 5.48 16.02 -24.49
CA ASN A 56 6.01 17.38 -24.50
C ASN A 56 6.73 17.75 -23.20
N LEU A 57 6.25 17.24 -22.06
CA LEU A 57 6.86 17.44 -20.75
C LEU A 57 8.03 16.46 -20.49
N GLY A 58 8.25 15.52 -21.41
CA GLY A 58 9.29 14.49 -21.35
C GLY A 58 9.03 13.38 -20.33
N LEU A 59 7.79 13.22 -19.86
CA LEU A 59 7.39 12.20 -18.89
C LEU A 59 7.50 10.79 -19.49
N ASN A 60 7.16 10.61 -20.76
CA ASN A 60 7.33 9.33 -21.46
C ASN A 60 8.79 8.82 -21.44
N THR A 61 9.77 9.73 -21.55
CA THR A 61 11.20 9.38 -21.46
C THR A 61 11.63 8.90 -20.08
N LEU A 62 10.80 9.13 -19.05
CA LEU A 62 10.99 8.65 -17.68
C LEU A 62 10.21 7.38 -17.38
N GLY A 63 9.43 6.86 -18.33
CA GLY A 63 8.67 5.62 -18.18
C GLY A 63 7.15 5.79 -18.14
N TYR A 64 6.62 7.02 -18.02
CA TYR A 64 5.17 7.28 -18.05
C TYR A 64 4.60 7.07 -19.45
N ASN A 65 4.33 5.82 -19.79
CA ASN A 65 4.05 5.40 -21.16
C ASN A 65 2.60 4.99 -21.40
N TYR A 66 1.79 4.79 -20.36
CA TYR A 66 0.37 4.48 -20.52
C TYR A 66 -0.48 5.75 -20.53
N LEU A 67 -1.45 5.84 -21.45
CA LEU A 67 -2.60 6.75 -21.36
C LEU A 67 -3.85 5.89 -21.19
N ASN A 68 -4.47 5.97 -20.02
CA ASN A 68 -5.65 5.18 -19.69
C ASN A 68 -6.93 5.99 -19.86
N LEU A 69 -7.97 5.37 -20.40
CA LEU A 69 -9.34 5.81 -20.15
C LEU A 69 -9.75 5.44 -18.71
N ASP A 70 -10.71 6.17 -18.16
CA ASP A 70 -11.43 5.84 -16.93
C ASP A 70 -12.95 6.04 -17.18
N CYS A 71 -13.80 5.85 -16.17
CA CYS A 71 -15.27 5.88 -16.32
C CYS A 71 -15.81 7.01 -17.23
N GLY A 72 -16.97 6.77 -17.87
CA GLY A 72 -17.69 7.76 -18.67
C GLY A 72 -17.41 7.74 -20.18
N TRP A 73 -16.38 7.01 -20.63
CA TRP A 73 -16.17 6.77 -22.06
C TRP A 73 -17.20 5.81 -22.66
N GLN A 74 -17.77 4.92 -21.83
CA GLN A 74 -18.65 3.84 -22.25
C GLN A 74 -19.97 4.35 -22.84
N GLY A 75 -20.50 3.61 -23.81
CA GLY A 75 -21.90 3.73 -24.18
C GLY A 75 -22.81 3.06 -23.14
N LYS A 76 -24.13 3.15 -23.36
CA LYS A 76 -25.16 2.58 -22.47
C LYS A 76 -25.82 1.30 -23.02
N SER A 77 -25.48 0.91 -24.24
CA SER A 77 -26.08 -0.24 -24.94
C SER A 77 -25.06 -0.92 -25.84
N ARG A 78 -25.08 -2.25 -25.93
CA ARG A 78 -24.23 -3.01 -26.84
C ARG A 78 -24.65 -2.78 -28.30
N ASN A 79 -23.70 -2.96 -29.22
CA ASN A 79 -24.00 -2.90 -30.65
C ASN A 79 -24.75 -4.16 -31.12
N ALA A 80 -25.16 -4.20 -32.39
CA ALA A 80 -25.92 -5.34 -32.94
C ALA A 80 -25.17 -6.69 -32.91
N ALA A 81 -23.84 -6.67 -32.81
CA ALA A 81 -23.00 -7.85 -32.67
C ALA A 81 -22.73 -8.21 -31.19
N GLY A 82 -23.36 -7.52 -30.23
CA GLY A 82 -23.15 -7.72 -28.79
C GLY A 82 -21.88 -7.06 -28.24
N GLY A 83 -21.13 -6.33 -29.07
CA GLY A 83 -19.89 -5.68 -28.67
C GLY A 83 -20.11 -4.36 -27.94
N PHE A 84 -19.06 -3.91 -27.25
CA PHE A 84 -19.03 -2.65 -26.51
C PHE A 84 -19.26 -1.43 -27.43
N THR A 85 -19.97 -0.41 -26.93
CA THR A 85 -20.10 0.90 -27.59
C THR A 85 -19.47 1.99 -26.73
N TRP A 86 -19.23 3.17 -27.30
CA TRP A 86 -18.66 4.32 -26.60
C TRP A 86 -19.58 5.54 -26.72
N SER A 87 -19.34 6.53 -25.86
CA SER A 87 -19.98 7.84 -25.95
C SER A 87 -19.43 8.61 -27.15
N THR A 88 -20.23 8.75 -28.21
CA THR A 88 -19.86 9.54 -29.41
C THR A 88 -19.84 11.05 -29.14
N THR A 89 -20.35 11.48 -27.99
CA THR A 89 -20.26 12.87 -27.53
C THR A 89 -18.91 13.13 -26.86
N MET A 90 -18.49 12.24 -25.96
CA MET A 90 -17.19 12.38 -25.27
C MET A 90 -16.03 12.06 -26.21
N ILE A 91 -16.18 11.03 -27.05
CA ILE A 91 -15.14 10.53 -27.96
C ILE A 91 -15.67 10.42 -29.39
N PRO A 92 -15.86 11.56 -30.09
CA PRO A 92 -16.48 11.60 -31.42
C PRO A 92 -15.71 10.85 -32.51
N SER A 93 -14.38 10.72 -32.42
CA SER A 93 -13.61 9.92 -33.39
C SER A 93 -13.67 8.41 -33.12
N GLY A 94 -14.12 8.03 -31.92
CA GLY A 94 -14.19 6.64 -31.44
C GLY A 94 -12.88 6.10 -30.85
N ILE A 95 -13.03 5.05 -30.04
CA ILE A 95 -11.91 4.43 -29.30
C ILE A 95 -10.78 3.94 -30.23
N PRO A 96 -11.04 3.29 -31.39
CA PRO A 96 -9.95 2.86 -32.28
C PRO A 96 -9.10 4.02 -32.80
N ALA A 97 -9.71 5.16 -33.12
CA ALA A 97 -9.01 6.32 -33.63
C ALA A 97 -8.18 7.02 -32.54
N LEU A 98 -8.72 7.10 -31.31
CA LEU A 98 -7.99 7.61 -30.16
C LEU A 98 -6.80 6.70 -29.79
N SER A 99 -7.01 5.39 -29.73
CA SER A 99 -5.95 4.40 -29.50
C SER A 99 -4.82 4.51 -30.53
N SER A 100 -5.17 4.57 -31.83
CA SER A 100 -4.21 4.76 -32.91
C SER A 100 -3.39 6.05 -32.76
N PHE A 101 -4.02 7.14 -32.32
CA PHE A 101 -3.33 8.39 -32.04
C PHE A 101 -2.34 8.24 -30.87
N VAL A 102 -2.74 7.61 -29.77
CA VAL A 102 -1.87 7.36 -28.61
C VAL A 102 -0.66 6.52 -29.01
N HIS A 103 -0.87 5.43 -29.75
CA HIS A 103 0.23 4.60 -30.27
C HIS A 103 1.14 5.37 -31.24
N SER A 104 0.61 6.31 -32.03
CA SER A 104 1.42 7.13 -32.93
C SER A 104 2.42 8.05 -32.20
N LEU A 105 2.17 8.34 -30.92
CA LEU A 105 3.07 9.07 -30.03
C LEU A 105 4.11 8.17 -29.34
N GLY A 106 4.08 6.85 -29.61
CA GLY A 106 4.92 5.85 -28.94
C GLY A 106 4.46 5.50 -27.52
N LEU A 107 3.25 5.92 -27.14
CA LEU A 107 2.61 5.57 -25.88
C LEU A 107 1.81 4.27 -26.01
N LYS A 108 1.37 3.73 -24.87
CA LYS A 108 0.47 2.59 -24.73
C LYS A 108 -0.92 3.08 -24.36
N PHE A 109 -1.95 2.40 -24.86
CA PHE A 109 -3.34 2.79 -24.66
C PHE A 109 -4.03 1.87 -23.64
N GLY A 110 -4.60 2.43 -22.58
CA GLY A 110 -5.34 1.69 -21.57
C GLY A 110 -6.84 1.94 -21.64
N ILE A 111 -7.63 0.94 -21.27
CA ILE A 111 -9.09 1.04 -21.20
C ILE A 111 -9.59 0.75 -19.79
N TYR A 112 -10.79 1.22 -19.50
CA TYR A 112 -11.49 0.99 -18.24
C TYR A 112 -12.77 0.19 -18.50
N SER A 113 -13.03 -0.83 -17.68
CA SER A 113 -14.32 -1.51 -17.63
C SER A 113 -14.59 -1.97 -16.20
N ASP A 114 -15.64 -2.76 -16.01
CA ASP A 114 -16.14 -3.15 -14.70
C ASP A 114 -16.59 -4.60 -14.70
N GLY A 115 -16.30 -5.32 -13.62
CA GLY A 115 -16.71 -6.69 -13.33
C GLY A 115 -18.19 -6.88 -13.07
N GLY A 116 -18.98 -5.80 -12.97
CA GLY A 116 -20.42 -5.84 -12.78
C GLY A 116 -21.26 -5.59 -14.04
N VAL A 117 -22.57 -5.51 -13.82
CA VAL A 117 -23.58 -5.32 -14.88
C VAL A 117 -23.45 -3.95 -15.54
N TYR A 118 -23.19 -2.93 -14.74
CA TYR A 118 -22.89 -1.58 -15.16
C TYR A 118 -21.55 -1.15 -14.57
N ALA A 119 -20.88 -0.22 -15.24
CA ALA A 119 -19.65 0.34 -14.70
C ALA A 119 -19.92 1.39 -13.61
N CYS A 120 -18.92 1.63 -12.78
CA CYS A 120 -18.94 2.76 -11.85
C CYS A 120 -19.22 4.09 -12.55
N ASP A 121 -19.88 4.99 -11.83
CA ASP A 121 -20.11 6.37 -12.26
C ASP A 121 -19.95 7.35 -11.08
N PHE A 122 -19.81 8.64 -11.40
CA PHE A 122 -19.68 9.68 -10.37
C PHE A 122 -21.03 10.24 -9.89
N VAL A 123 -22.15 9.81 -10.50
CA VAL A 123 -23.50 10.33 -10.25
C VAL A 123 -24.34 9.38 -9.38
N GLY A 124 -23.68 8.48 -8.64
CA GLY A 124 -24.31 7.61 -7.65
C GLY A 124 -25.10 6.45 -8.24
N GLY A 125 -24.65 5.89 -9.36
CA GLY A 125 -25.24 4.69 -9.95
C GLY A 125 -26.48 4.95 -10.80
N SER A 126 -26.52 6.09 -11.50
CA SER A 126 -27.65 6.47 -12.37
C SER A 126 -27.25 6.64 -13.83
N ALA A 127 -25.95 6.65 -14.15
CA ALA A 127 -25.49 6.75 -15.52
C ALA A 127 -25.71 5.44 -16.28
N HIS A 128 -25.57 4.31 -15.59
CA HIS A 128 -25.66 2.95 -16.14
C HIS A 128 -24.80 2.77 -17.41
N TYR A 129 -23.53 3.17 -17.30
CA TYR A 129 -22.51 2.85 -18.29
C TYR A 129 -22.35 1.33 -18.40
N LEU A 130 -22.04 0.82 -19.59
CA LEU A 130 -21.87 -0.64 -19.78
C LEU A 130 -20.77 -1.21 -18.86
N GLY A 131 -21.10 -2.29 -18.15
CA GLY A 131 -20.15 -3.20 -17.50
C GLY A 131 -19.95 -4.48 -18.32
N SER A 132 -19.02 -5.32 -17.89
CA SER A 132 -18.58 -6.52 -18.63
C SER A 132 -19.10 -7.84 -18.05
N LEU A 133 -19.87 -7.85 -16.96
CA LEU A 133 -20.35 -9.09 -16.34
C LEU A 133 -21.16 -9.95 -17.33
N GLY A 134 -20.70 -11.18 -17.57
CA GLY A 134 -21.29 -12.12 -18.52
C GLY A 134 -20.91 -11.90 -19.99
N TYR A 135 -20.10 -10.89 -20.29
CA TYR A 135 -19.62 -10.53 -21.64
C TYR A 135 -18.09 -10.45 -21.70
N GLU A 136 -17.39 -10.95 -20.70
CA GLU A 136 -15.94 -10.76 -20.50
C GLU A 136 -15.13 -11.23 -21.72
N ILE A 137 -15.52 -12.37 -22.31
CA ILE A 137 -14.84 -12.93 -23.50
C ILE A 137 -14.99 -12.00 -24.72
N SER A 138 -16.20 -11.54 -25.02
CA SER A 138 -16.44 -10.64 -26.15
C SER A 138 -15.84 -9.26 -25.93
N ASP A 139 -15.85 -8.77 -24.69
CA ASP A 139 -15.34 -7.45 -24.34
C ASP A 139 -13.81 -7.43 -24.36
N ALA A 140 -13.15 -8.47 -23.83
CA ALA A 140 -11.70 -8.64 -23.98
C ALA A 140 -11.28 -8.65 -25.46
N ALA A 141 -11.99 -9.37 -26.33
CA ALA A 141 -11.73 -9.39 -27.77
C ALA A 141 -11.93 -8.00 -28.40
N THR A 142 -12.97 -7.27 -27.99
CA THR A 142 -13.23 -5.89 -28.43
C THR A 142 -12.06 -4.97 -28.02
N PHE A 143 -11.66 -4.99 -26.75
CA PHE A 143 -10.56 -4.17 -26.23
C PHE A 143 -9.24 -4.48 -26.95
N ALA A 144 -8.93 -5.77 -27.17
CA ALA A 144 -7.77 -6.16 -27.95
C ALA A 144 -7.83 -5.68 -29.40
N SER A 145 -9.01 -5.71 -30.03
CA SER A 145 -9.20 -5.21 -31.41
C SER A 145 -9.01 -3.69 -31.53
N TRP A 146 -9.30 -2.95 -30.47
CA TRP A 146 -9.04 -1.51 -30.38
C TRP A 146 -7.58 -1.18 -30.02
N GLY A 147 -6.76 -2.19 -29.73
CA GLY A 147 -5.35 -2.01 -29.42
C GLY A 147 -5.08 -1.69 -27.95
N ALA A 148 -5.95 -2.05 -27.01
CA ALA A 148 -5.66 -1.86 -25.59
C ALA A 148 -4.39 -2.61 -25.16
N ASP A 149 -3.54 -1.97 -24.36
CA ASP A 149 -2.31 -2.49 -23.75
C ASP A 149 -2.45 -2.63 -22.23
N TYR A 150 -3.51 -2.06 -21.66
CA TYR A 150 -3.83 -2.04 -20.25
C TYR A 150 -5.35 -2.09 -20.05
N LEU A 151 -5.82 -2.80 -19.03
CA LEU A 151 -7.21 -2.79 -18.57
C LEU A 151 -7.25 -2.49 -17.07
N LYS A 152 -7.89 -1.38 -16.67
CA LYS A 152 -8.41 -1.18 -15.30
C LYS A 152 -9.81 -1.81 -15.26
N TYR A 153 -10.07 -2.67 -14.28
CA TYR A 153 -11.33 -3.41 -14.18
C TYR A 153 -11.91 -3.25 -12.78
N ASP A 154 -12.99 -2.47 -12.71
CA ASP A 154 -13.65 -2.03 -11.49
C ASP A 154 -14.69 -3.05 -10.98
N ASN A 155 -15.42 -2.70 -9.92
CA ASN A 155 -16.28 -3.64 -9.20
C ASN A 155 -17.70 -3.12 -8.86
N CYS A 156 -18.21 -2.08 -9.52
CA CYS A 156 -19.57 -1.62 -9.26
C CYS A 156 -20.61 -2.58 -9.85
N TYR A 157 -21.78 -2.75 -9.24
CA TYR A 157 -22.81 -3.69 -9.72
C TYR A 157 -22.31 -5.14 -9.90
N ALA A 158 -21.32 -5.54 -9.10
CA ALA A 158 -20.65 -6.84 -9.21
C ALA A 158 -21.58 -8.05 -9.00
N VAL A 159 -22.70 -7.86 -8.29
CA VAL A 159 -23.68 -8.92 -8.00
C VAL A 159 -24.93 -8.82 -8.85
N ASN A 160 -25.47 -7.61 -9.02
CA ASN A 160 -26.71 -7.39 -9.77
C ASN A 160 -26.84 -5.92 -10.21
N ALA A 161 -27.82 -5.66 -11.07
CA ALA A 161 -28.06 -4.34 -11.68
C ALA A 161 -28.63 -3.26 -10.74
N THR A 162 -28.92 -3.58 -9.48
CA THR A 162 -29.54 -2.67 -8.51
C THR A 162 -28.66 -2.34 -7.31
N ASP A 163 -27.57 -3.08 -7.12
CA ASP A 163 -26.64 -2.90 -6.02
C ASP A 163 -25.37 -2.22 -6.53
N PHE A 164 -25.29 -0.90 -6.38
CA PHE A 164 -24.20 -0.12 -6.97
C PHE A 164 -22.83 -0.50 -6.41
N VAL A 165 -22.72 -0.63 -5.09
CA VAL A 165 -21.46 -0.94 -4.40
C VAL A 165 -21.71 -2.05 -3.38
N ASP A 166 -21.14 -3.22 -3.65
CA ASP A 166 -21.11 -4.34 -2.72
C ASP A 166 -19.70 -4.45 -2.11
N TYR A 167 -19.61 -4.39 -0.78
CA TYR A 167 -18.37 -4.54 -0.01
C TYR A 167 -18.11 -5.98 0.46
N ASN A 168 -18.96 -6.93 0.06
CA ASN A 168 -18.77 -8.36 0.27
C ASN A 168 -19.25 -9.20 -0.95
N PRO A 169 -18.90 -8.83 -2.20
CA PRO A 169 -19.31 -9.60 -3.36
C PRO A 169 -18.52 -10.91 -3.42
N PRO A 170 -18.93 -11.90 -4.21
CA PRO A 170 -18.06 -13.03 -4.55
C PRO A 170 -16.91 -12.53 -5.45
N VAL A 171 -15.82 -12.02 -4.86
CA VAL A 171 -14.82 -11.19 -5.57
C VAL A 171 -14.11 -11.95 -6.70
N SER A 172 -13.85 -13.26 -6.60
CA SER A 172 -12.86 -13.87 -7.50
C SER A 172 -13.30 -14.21 -8.93
N THR A 173 -14.59 -14.49 -9.19
CA THR A 173 -14.95 -15.22 -10.43
C THR A 173 -14.91 -14.35 -11.68
N HIS A 174 -15.40 -13.11 -11.64
CA HIS A 174 -15.41 -12.23 -12.82
C HIS A 174 -13.99 -11.75 -13.18
N TYR A 175 -13.13 -11.47 -12.20
CA TYR A 175 -11.72 -11.11 -12.47
C TYR A 175 -10.94 -12.27 -13.10
N VAL A 176 -11.13 -13.49 -12.59
CA VAL A 176 -10.53 -14.71 -13.19
C VAL A 176 -11.02 -14.92 -14.62
N THR A 177 -12.32 -14.72 -14.86
CA THR A 177 -12.91 -14.88 -16.20
C THR A 177 -12.36 -13.83 -17.17
N MET A 178 -12.26 -12.57 -16.75
CA MET A 178 -11.67 -11.51 -17.56
C MET A 178 -10.18 -11.75 -17.82
N ARG A 179 -9.39 -12.19 -16.82
CA ARG A 179 -7.98 -12.59 -17.02
C ARG A 179 -7.85 -13.63 -18.14
N ASP A 180 -8.64 -14.70 -18.06
CA ASP A 180 -8.57 -15.79 -19.02
C ASP A 180 -9.01 -15.34 -20.42
N ALA A 181 -10.04 -14.47 -20.48
CA ALA A 181 -10.48 -13.83 -21.72
C ALA A 181 -9.38 -12.96 -22.35
N LEU A 182 -8.71 -12.11 -21.56
CA LEU A 182 -7.57 -11.29 -22.03
C LEU A 182 -6.45 -12.18 -22.57
N ALA A 183 -6.06 -13.23 -21.84
CA ALA A 183 -5.03 -14.17 -22.26
C ALA A 183 -5.39 -14.92 -23.55
N ALA A 184 -6.68 -15.18 -23.79
CA ALA A 184 -7.16 -15.81 -25.01
C ALA A 184 -7.01 -14.91 -26.25
N THR A 185 -7.04 -13.58 -26.10
CA THR A 185 -6.83 -12.63 -27.21
C THR A 185 -5.43 -12.68 -27.81
N LYS A 186 -4.44 -13.19 -27.06
CA LYS A 186 -3.01 -13.19 -27.39
C LYS A 186 -2.39 -11.79 -27.54
N ARG A 187 -3.14 -10.72 -27.28
CA ARG A 187 -2.58 -9.38 -27.13
C ARG A 187 -2.05 -9.22 -25.69
N PRO A 188 -0.83 -8.70 -25.49
CA PRO A 188 -0.34 -8.42 -24.15
C PRO A 188 -1.10 -7.22 -23.55
N ILE A 189 -1.97 -7.48 -22.58
CA ILE A 189 -2.77 -6.48 -21.88
C ILE A 189 -2.46 -6.59 -20.39
N ALA A 190 -1.87 -5.55 -19.81
CA ALA A 190 -1.63 -5.49 -18.37
C ALA A 190 -2.97 -5.31 -17.63
N PHE A 191 -3.21 -6.10 -16.58
CA PHE A 191 -4.53 -6.18 -15.95
C PHE A 191 -4.51 -5.62 -14.53
N SER A 192 -5.27 -4.57 -14.27
CA SER A 192 -5.42 -3.93 -12.96
C SER A 192 -6.79 -4.25 -12.39
N VAL A 193 -6.77 -4.98 -11.28
CA VAL A 193 -7.93 -5.34 -10.48
C VAL A 193 -8.28 -4.15 -9.58
N CYS A 194 -9.52 -3.68 -9.64
CA CYS A 194 -10.00 -2.50 -8.94
C CYS A 194 -11.25 -2.83 -8.12
N GLU A 195 -11.02 -3.50 -6.99
CA GLU A 195 -12.01 -3.92 -6.00
C GLU A 195 -11.89 -3.14 -4.69
N TRP A 196 -11.11 -2.05 -4.67
CA TRP A 196 -10.99 -1.11 -3.55
C TRP A 196 -10.46 -1.72 -2.23
N GLY A 197 -9.77 -2.85 -2.30
CA GLY A 197 -9.33 -3.60 -1.13
C GLY A 197 -10.39 -4.55 -0.56
N VAL A 198 -11.57 -4.67 -1.17
CA VAL A 198 -12.63 -5.58 -0.73
C VAL A 198 -12.12 -7.04 -0.76
N GLN A 199 -12.36 -7.76 0.34
CA GLN A 199 -11.91 -9.15 0.55
C GLN A 199 -10.39 -9.36 0.47
N ASP A 200 -9.60 -8.37 0.89
CA ASP A 200 -8.14 -8.44 1.11
C ASP A 200 -7.35 -8.93 -0.12
N PRO A 201 -7.21 -8.09 -1.16
CA PRO A 201 -6.81 -8.60 -2.44
C PRO A 201 -5.41 -9.15 -2.58
N ALA A 202 -4.50 -8.61 -1.78
CA ALA A 202 -3.15 -9.15 -1.69
C ALA A 202 -3.10 -10.61 -1.20
N ARG A 203 -4.12 -11.09 -0.48
CA ARG A 203 -4.13 -12.42 0.17
C ARG A 203 -4.94 -13.50 -0.54
N TRP A 204 -5.89 -13.17 -1.42
CA TRP A 204 -6.41 -14.16 -2.36
C TRP A 204 -5.42 -14.28 -3.54
N PRO A 205 -5.59 -15.20 -4.49
CA PRO A 205 -4.65 -15.30 -5.61
C PRO A 205 -4.78 -14.12 -6.59
N ALA A 206 -5.10 -12.89 -6.14
CA ALA A 206 -5.18 -11.70 -6.99
C ALA A 206 -3.87 -11.49 -7.76
N SER A 207 -2.73 -11.77 -7.13
CA SER A 207 -1.45 -11.77 -7.83
C SER A 207 -1.43 -12.77 -9.00
N ALA A 208 -2.10 -13.92 -8.91
CA ALA A 208 -2.28 -14.85 -10.04
C ALA A 208 -3.47 -14.49 -10.95
N VAL A 209 -4.15 -13.37 -10.68
CA VAL A 209 -5.29 -12.89 -11.44
C VAL A 209 -4.94 -11.67 -12.27
N GLY A 210 -4.37 -10.64 -11.66
CA GLY A 210 -3.96 -9.39 -12.30
C GLY A 210 -2.50 -9.03 -12.05
N ASN A 211 -2.07 -8.01 -12.78
CA ASN A 211 -0.75 -7.41 -12.65
C ASN A 211 -0.68 -6.32 -11.57
N SER A 212 -1.82 -5.81 -11.12
CA SER A 212 -1.96 -5.02 -9.90
C SER A 212 -3.35 -5.21 -9.28
N TRP A 213 -3.50 -4.88 -8.00
CA TRP A 213 -4.77 -4.94 -7.28
C TRP A 213 -4.91 -3.74 -6.33
N ARG A 214 -6.06 -3.06 -6.38
CA ARG A 214 -6.37 -1.91 -5.52
C ARG A 214 -6.48 -2.36 -4.08
N ILE A 215 -5.72 -1.72 -3.18
CA ILE A 215 -5.68 -2.12 -1.76
C ILE A 215 -6.62 -1.32 -0.86
N SER A 216 -7.28 -0.30 -1.40
CA SER A 216 -8.02 0.70 -0.65
C SER A 216 -9.14 1.34 -1.47
N ASN A 217 -10.10 1.95 -0.77
CA ASN A 217 -11.00 2.93 -1.37
C ASN A 217 -10.20 4.09 -1.99
N ASP A 218 -10.84 4.83 -2.88
CA ASP A 218 -10.22 5.87 -3.70
C ASP A 218 -9.44 6.89 -2.85
N ILE A 219 -8.28 7.31 -3.35
CA ILE A 219 -7.43 8.35 -2.75
C ILE A 219 -8.06 9.74 -2.86
N GLY A 220 -8.99 9.92 -3.80
CA GLY A 220 -9.65 11.16 -4.12
C GLY A 220 -10.48 11.01 -5.41
N PRO A 221 -11.06 12.10 -5.93
CA PRO A 221 -11.05 13.45 -5.36
C PRO A 221 -12.09 13.64 -4.23
N PRO A 222 -11.86 14.56 -3.27
CA PRO A 222 -10.71 15.45 -3.16
C PRO A 222 -9.48 14.75 -2.56
N ALA A 223 -8.29 15.19 -2.97
CA ALA A 223 -7.04 14.79 -2.33
C ALA A 223 -7.01 15.31 -0.88
N SER A 224 -6.52 14.48 0.05
CA SER A 224 -6.30 14.90 1.43
C SER A 224 -5.22 14.06 2.12
N TRP A 225 -4.51 14.63 3.08
CA TRP A 225 -3.51 13.91 3.87
C TRP A 225 -4.08 12.68 4.58
N ASP A 226 -5.33 12.76 5.06
CA ASP A 226 -6.02 11.66 5.73
C ASP A 226 -6.22 10.45 4.80
N ASN A 227 -6.43 10.67 3.50
CA ASN A 227 -6.50 9.59 2.50
C ASN A 227 -5.17 8.85 2.41
N LEU A 228 -4.04 9.58 2.37
CA LEU A 228 -2.70 8.98 2.33
C LEU A 228 -2.44 8.18 3.60
N PHE A 229 -2.75 8.74 4.77
CA PHE A 229 -2.60 8.05 6.05
C PHE A 229 -3.41 6.74 6.10
N ARG A 230 -4.66 6.77 5.63
CA ARG A 230 -5.53 5.59 5.52
C ARG A 230 -4.88 4.50 4.65
N ILE A 231 -4.45 4.85 3.44
CA ILE A 231 -3.87 3.92 2.47
C ILE A 231 -2.56 3.33 2.98
N ILE A 232 -1.69 4.16 3.59
CA ILE A 232 -0.42 3.72 4.17
C ILE A 232 -0.63 2.67 5.28
N ASN A 233 -1.62 2.88 6.16
CA ASN A 233 -1.96 1.88 7.18
C ASN A 233 -2.55 0.59 6.57
N GLN A 234 -3.28 0.68 5.45
CA GLN A 234 -3.82 -0.48 4.73
C GLN A 234 -2.73 -1.28 3.99
N LEU A 235 -1.65 -0.63 3.54
CA LEU A 235 -0.51 -1.29 2.92
C LEU A 235 0.33 -2.10 3.91
N MET A 236 0.45 -1.62 5.16
CA MET A 236 1.38 -2.16 6.16
C MET A 236 1.37 -3.71 6.25
N PRO A 237 0.22 -4.41 6.33
CA PRO A 237 0.21 -5.87 6.46
C PRO A 237 0.47 -6.64 5.14
N ILE A 238 0.60 -5.96 4.00
CA ILE A 238 0.59 -6.58 2.65
C ILE A 238 1.77 -6.20 1.75
N THR A 239 2.73 -5.40 2.24
CA THR A 239 3.92 -4.97 1.48
C THR A 239 4.66 -6.12 0.78
N GLN A 240 4.76 -7.28 1.43
CA GLN A 240 5.45 -8.49 0.96
C GLN A 240 4.80 -9.18 -0.24
N PHE A 241 3.55 -8.84 -0.57
CA PHE A 241 2.85 -9.44 -1.72
C PHE A 241 3.18 -8.75 -3.04
N ALA A 242 3.70 -7.53 -3.00
CA ALA A 242 4.20 -6.84 -4.20
C ALA A 242 5.49 -7.48 -4.70
N LYS A 243 5.55 -7.69 -6.01
CA LYS A 243 6.70 -8.27 -6.72
C LYS A 243 6.57 -8.08 -8.23
N GLN A 244 7.60 -8.47 -8.97
CA GLN A 244 7.57 -8.47 -10.43
C GLN A 244 6.28 -9.13 -10.97
N GLY A 245 5.58 -8.41 -11.83
CA GLY A 245 4.33 -8.87 -12.45
C GLY A 245 3.08 -8.74 -11.58
N GLY A 246 3.17 -8.29 -10.33
CA GLY A 246 2.04 -8.19 -9.40
C GLY A 246 2.27 -7.15 -8.29
N TRP A 247 1.53 -6.05 -8.33
CA TRP A 247 1.77 -4.89 -7.46
C TRP A 247 0.56 -4.54 -6.59
N ASN A 248 0.82 -4.20 -5.32
CA ASN A 248 -0.15 -3.49 -4.50
C ASN A 248 -0.40 -2.11 -5.13
N ASP A 249 -1.64 -1.84 -5.56
CA ASP A 249 -2.04 -0.58 -6.16
C ASP A 249 -2.61 0.35 -5.09
N LEU A 250 -1.82 1.35 -4.71
CA LEU A 250 -2.17 2.37 -3.72
C LEU A 250 -3.04 3.48 -4.32
N ASP A 251 -3.58 3.27 -5.52
CA ASP A 251 -4.38 4.23 -6.29
C ASP A 251 -3.57 5.37 -6.94
N LEU A 252 -4.26 6.19 -7.73
CA LEU A 252 -3.72 7.23 -8.59
C LEU A 252 -2.91 8.30 -7.85
N LEU A 253 -2.01 9.00 -8.56
CA LEU A 253 -1.23 10.09 -8.01
C LEU A 253 -2.05 11.38 -7.94
N GLU A 254 -2.02 12.03 -6.77
CA GLU A 254 -2.60 13.35 -6.51
C GLU A 254 -1.61 14.52 -6.66
N VAL A 255 -0.39 14.23 -7.16
CA VAL A 255 0.65 15.24 -7.37
C VAL A 255 0.22 16.24 -8.44
N GLY A 256 0.02 17.49 -8.03
CA GLY A 256 -0.47 18.58 -8.88
C GLY A 256 -1.96 18.89 -8.72
N ASN A 257 -2.73 18.05 -8.05
CA ASN A 257 -4.12 18.35 -7.69
C ASN A 257 -4.20 19.22 -6.43
N SER A 258 -5.35 19.87 -6.24
CA SER A 258 -5.61 20.66 -5.03
C SER A 258 -5.92 19.77 -3.83
N GLY A 259 -5.59 20.24 -2.62
CA GLY A 259 -5.87 19.53 -1.36
C GLY A 259 -4.62 19.04 -0.63
N LEU A 260 -3.46 19.00 -1.30
CA LEU A 260 -2.16 18.66 -0.69
C LEU A 260 -1.16 19.81 -0.83
N THR A 261 -0.40 20.07 0.23
CA THR A 261 0.79 20.93 0.20
C THR A 261 1.91 20.30 -0.64
N ILE A 262 2.93 21.08 -1.01
CA ILE A 262 4.08 20.55 -1.76
C ILE A 262 4.84 19.48 -0.97
N ASP A 263 4.99 19.64 0.34
CA ASP A 263 5.63 18.62 1.20
C ASP A 263 4.83 17.32 1.21
N GLU A 264 3.50 17.39 1.29
CA GLU A 264 2.61 16.22 1.22
C GLU A 264 2.68 15.54 -0.16
N GLN A 265 2.69 16.31 -1.25
CA GLN A 265 2.84 15.77 -2.61
C GLN A 265 4.20 15.09 -2.81
N GLN A 266 5.28 15.67 -2.26
CA GLN A 266 6.62 15.09 -2.29
C GLN A 266 6.69 13.77 -1.49
N THR A 267 6.07 13.74 -0.30
CA THR A 267 5.95 12.52 0.52
C THR A 267 5.11 11.45 -0.16
N HIS A 268 3.97 11.82 -0.73
CA HIS A 268 3.10 10.93 -1.50
C HIS A 268 3.87 10.24 -2.63
N PHE A 269 4.55 11.02 -3.47
CA PHE A 269 5.31 10.46 -4.59
C PHE A 269 6.45 9.56 -4.12
N ALA A 270 7.21 9.99 -3.09
CA ALA A 270 8.31 9.19 -2.55
C ALA A 270 7.83 7.86 -1.95
N PHE A 271 6.72 7.88 -1.22
CA PHE A 271 6.15 6.69 -0.62
C PHE A 271 5.59 5.72 -1.67
N TRP A 272 4.80 6.20 -2.63
CA TRP A 272 4.25 5.37 -3.72
C TRP A 272 5.37 4.74 -4.55
N ALA A 273 6.41 5.52 -4.85
CA ALA A 273 7.57 5.03 -5.56
C ALA A 273 8.28 3.89 -4.80
N ALA A 274 8.58 4.11 -3.52
CA ALA A 274 9.26 3.14 -2.68
C ALA A 274 8.41 1.90 -2.36
N ALA A 275 7.08 2.06 -2.27
CA ALA A 275 6.12 0.98 -2.09
C ALA A 275 5.90 0.12 -3.34
N LYS A 276 6.48 0.51 -4.49
CA LYS A 276 6.29 -0.13 -5.80
C LYS A 276 4.85 -0.09 -6.30
N SER A 277 4.10 0.96 -5.93
CA SER A 277 2.78 1.20 -6.52
C SER A 277 2.93 1.53 -8.01
N PRO A 278 1.95 1.20 -8.87
CA PRO A 278 1.82 1.86 -10.16
C PRO A 278 1.82 3.39 -9.99
N LEU A 279 2.46 4.11 -10.92
CA LEU A 279 2.57 5.57 -10.89
C LEU A 279 1.76 6.17 -12.05
N PHE A 280 0.45 6.29 -11.85
CA PHE A 280 -0.45 6.95 -12.79
C PHE A 280 -0.71 8.38 -12.35
N ILE A 281 -0.24 9.34 -13.13
CA ILE A 281 -0.55 10.77 -12.94
C ILE A 281 -2.04 10.98 -13.17
N SER A 282 -2.71 11.68 -12.26
CA SER A 282 -4.14 11.98 -12.39
C SER A 282 -4.46 13.46 -12.19
N THR A 283 -3.61 14.30 -12.80
CA THR A 283 -3.72 15.76 -12.84
C THR A 283 -3.84 16.24 -14.29
N ASP A 284 -4.50 17.38 -14.51
CA ASP A 284 -4.50 18.06 -15.80
C ASP A 284 -3.08 18.51 -16.17
N LEU A 285 -2.47 17.84 -17.15
CA LEU A 285 -1.11 18.15 -17.61
C LEU A 285 -1.00 19.49 -18.34
N SER A 286 -2.12 20.11 -18.75
CA SER A 286 -2.13 21.43 -19.38
C SER A 286 -1.97 22.59 -18.39
N ASP A 287 -2.22 22.35 -17.10
CA ASP A 287 -2.14 23.33 -16.01
C ASP A 287 -1.21 22.87 -14.86
N LEU A 288 -0.26 21.98 -15.18
CA LEU A 288 0.65 21.42 -14.19
C LEU A 288 1.70 22.45 -13.76
N SER A 289 1.77 22.76 -12.46
CA SER A 289 2.80 23.64 -11.92
C SER A 289 4.21 23.05 -12.08
N THR A 290 5.24 23.92 -12.16
CA THR A 290 6.64 23.48 -12.23
C THR A 290 7.03 22.61 -11.02
N GLN A 291 6.55 22.93 -9.82
CA GLN A 291 6.85 22.16 -8.61
C GLN A 291 6.28 20.74 -8.68
N ALA A 292 5.02 20.60 -9.10
CA ALA A 292 4.41 19.29 -9.29
C ALA A 292 5.11 18.49 -10.40
N LEU A 293 5.48 19.16 -11.50
CA LEU A 293 6.25 18.54 -12.57
C LEU A 293 7.63 18.05 -12.10
N ASP A 294 8.33 18.83 -11.26
CA ASP A 294 9.63 18.43 -10.71
C ASP A 294 9.51 17.18 -9.82
N ILE A 295 8.44 17.09 -9.01
CA ILE A 295 8.13 15.89 -8.22
C ILE A 295 7.93 14.69 -9.16
N LEU A 296 7.03 14.83 -10.14
CA LEU A 296 6.72 13.76 -11.10
C LEU A 296 7.92 13.33 -11.95
N LYS A 297 8.90 14.22 -12.16
CA LYS A 297 10.13 13.95 -12.92
C LYS A 297 11.31 13.50 -12.07
N ASN A 298 11.13 13.29 -10.77
CA ASN A 298 12.23 12.87 -9.90
C ASN A 298 12.76 11.47 -10.28
N ARG A 299 13.82 11.46 -11.10
CA ARG A 299 14.43 10.24 -11.66
C ARG A 299 14.95 9.26 -10.60
N ARG A 300 15.34 9.77 -9.42
CA ARG A 300 15.89 8.95 -8.34
C ARG A 300 14.79 8.11 -7.69
N LEU A 301 13.65 8.74 -7.40
CA LEU A 301 12.47 8.04 -6.87
C LEU A 301 11.85 7.12 -7.93
N ILE A 302 11.79 7.54 -9.19
CA ILE A 302 11.35 6.66 -10.29
C ILE A 302 12.27 5.44 -10.41
N ALA A 303 13.59 5.60 -10.30
CA ALA A 303 14.52 4.47 -10.32
C ALA A 303 14.31 3.51 -9.14
N VAL A 304 13.92 4.03 -7.96
CA VAL A 304 13.47 3.18 -6.85
C VAL A 304 12.21 2.42 -7.25
N ASN A 305 11.17 3.09 -7.78
CA ASN A 305 9.93 2.41 -8.20
C ASN A 305 10.18 1.32 -9.24
N GLN A 306 11.06 1.61 -10.20
CA GLN A 306 11.39 0.74 -11.34
C GLN A 306 12.57 -0.21 -11.06
N ASP A 307 13.06 -0.29 -9.81
CA ASP A 307 14.17 -1.19 -9.47
C ASP A 307 13.78 -2.65 -9.69
N PRO A 308 14.64 -3.44 -10.38
CA PRO A 308 14.28 -4.77 -10.87
C PRO A 308 14.18 -5.82 -9.76
N LEU A 309 14.57 -5.56 -8.52
CA LEU A 309 14.30 -6.50 -7.43
C LEU A 309 12.79 -6.64 -7.18
N GLY A 310 12.03 -5.57 -7.46
CA GLY A 310 10.58 -5.55 -7.26
C GLY A 310 10.13 -5.64 -5.79
N ALA A 311 11.04 -5.51 -4.82
CA ALA A 311 10.71 -5.58 -3.40
C ALA A 311 10.16 -4.23 -2.90
N SER A 312 8.97 -4.25 -2.30
CA SER A 312 8.38 -3.09 -1.64
C SER A 312 9.13 -2.70 -0.36
N ILE A 313 9.05 -1.42 0.04
CA ILE A 313 9.38 -1.03 1.42
C ILE A 313 8.45 -1.73 2.41
N ALA A 314 8.97 -2.04 3.59
CA ALA A 314 8.18 -2.54 4.71
C ALA A 314 8.23 -1.55 5.87
N PHE A 315 7.14 -1.50 6.64
CA PHE A 315 7.08 -0.74 7.89
C PHE A 315 8.14 -1.27 8.86
N LYS A 316 8.92 -0.37 9.45
CA LYS A 316 9.96 -0.71 10.43
C LYS A 316 9.57 -0.26 11.82
N ARG A 317 9.08 0.97 11.94
CA ARG A 317 8.79 1.58 13.23
C ARG A 317 7.88 2.78 13.09
N ARG A 318 7.02 2.96 14.09
CA ARG A 318 6.26 4.20 14.33
C ARG A 318 6.71 4.78 15.66
N TYR A 319 7.28 5.96 15.60
CA TYR A 319 7.46 6.81 16.76
C TYR A 319 6.14 7.56 16.94
N THR A 320 5.30 7.06 17.86
CA THR A 320 3.93 7.58 18.04
C THR A 320 3.93 9.09 18.22
N ASN A 321 2.98 9.79 17.56
CA ASN A 321 2.88 11.25 17.56
C ASN A 321 4.16 11.96 17.12
N ASP A 322 4.92 11.32 16.23
CA ASP A 322 6.15 11.85 15.68
C ASP A 322 6.30 11.46 14.20
N HIS A 323 6.91 10.31 13.92
CA HIS A 323 7.28 9.90 12.57
C HIS A 323 7.23 8.38 12.37
N ASP A 324 7.08 7.96 11.11
CA ASP A 324 7.26 6.56 10.71
C ASP A 324 8.59 6.34 10.00
N VAL A 325 9.11 5.14 10.11
CA VAL A 325 10.27 4.63 9.36
C VAL A 325 9.82 3.43 8.52
N TRP A 326 10.05 3.54 7.22
CA TRP A 326 9.83 2.47 6.24
C TRP A 326 11.11 2.21 5.48
N ALA A 327 11.41 0.95 5.17
CA ALA A 327 12.59 0.62 4.38
C ALA A 327 12.49 -0.70 3.62
N GLY A 328 13.22 -0.80 2.52
CA GLY A 328 13.22 -1.97 1.63
C GLY A 328 14.52 -2.08 0.84
N PRO A 329 14.91 -3.30 0.44
CA PRO A 329 16.11 -3.54 -0.34
C PRO A 329 15.93 -3.12 -1.81
N LEU A 330 17.04 -2.82 -2.48
CA LEU A 330 17.15 -2.61 -3.92
C LEU A 330 18.07 -3.66 -4.56
N ALA A 331 17.98 -3.83 -5.87
CA ALA A 331 18.71 -4.87 -6.60
C ALA A 331 20.24 -4.75 -6.50
N ASP A 332 20.75 -3.53 -6.33
CA ASP A 332 22.18 -3.24 -6.18
C ASP A 332 22.73 -3.50 -4.76
N GLY A 333 21.89 -4.01 -3.85
CA GLY A 333 22.25 -4.29 -2.45
C GLY A 333 22.14 -3.08 -1.52
N SER A 334 21.75 -1.91 -2.03
CA SER A 334 21.39 -0.75 -1.20
C SER A 334 19.98 -0.90 -0.60
N THR A 335 19.65 0.00 0.32
CA THR A 335 18.35 0.09 0.97
C THR A 335 17.74 1.47 0.70
N VAL A 336 16.48 1.51 0.28
CA VAL A 336 15.69 2.76 0.33
C VAL A 336 15.02 2.88 1.69
N ALA A 337 15.03 4.08 2.27
CA ALA A 337 14.33 4.41 3.51
C ALA A 337 13.47 5.66 3.34
N ILE A 338 12.21 5.61 3.76
CA ILE A 338 11.28 6.73 3.81
C ILE A 338 10.93 7.01 5.26
N ILE A 339 11.19 8.24 5.72
CA ILE A 339 10.87 8.69 7.07
C ILE A 339 9.86 9.82 6.98
N ILE A 340 8.64 9.61 7.47
CA ILE A 340 7.52 10.54 7.31
C ILE A 340 7.32 11.33 8.61
N ASN A 341 7.33 12.65 8.55
CA ASN A 341 6.89 13.50 9.66
C ASN A 341 5.36 13.55 9.70
N TRP A 342 4.73 12.91 10.69
CA TRP A 342 3.25 12.94 10.81
C TRP A 342 2.71 14.22 11.44
N GLN A 343 3.59 15.16 11.83
CA GLN A 343 3.17 16.38 12.52
C GLN A 343 2.76 17.46 11.53
N ASN A 344 1.76 18.25 11.93
CA ASN A 344 1.26 19.43 11.22
C ASN A 344 2.23 20.62 11.21
N ALA A 345 3.50 20.41 11.58
CA ALA A 345 4.51 21.45 11.67
C ALA A 345 5.88 20.91 11.24
N SER A 346 6.69 21.80 10.66
CA SER A 346 8.11 21.53 10.41
C SER A 346 8.82 21.24 11.74
N LYS A 347 9.64 20.19 11.76
CA LYS A 347 10.42 19.83 12.96
C LYS A 347 11.70 19.10 12.60
N SER A 348 12.63 19.07 13.55
CA SER A 348 13.74 18.12 13.51
C SER A 348 13.23 16.71 13.76
N VAL A 349 13.41 15.84 12.77
CA VAL A 349 13.10 14.40 12.86
C VAL A 349 14.41 13.65 12.96
N THR A 350 14.52 12.75 13.94
CA THR A 350 15.68 11.88 14.13
C THR A 350 15.24 10.44 14.04
N PHE A 351 15.89 9.64 13.18
CA PHE A 351 15.68 8.21 13.14
C PHE A 351 16.99 7.45 13.40
N ASP A 352 16.88 6.25 13.97
CA ASP A 352 18.01 5.37 14.22
C ASP A 352 18.30 4.53 12.97
N LEU A 353 19.55 4.51 12.49
CA LEU A 353 19.94 3.68 11.33
C LEU A 353 19.71 2.19 11.59
N ALA A 354 19.69 1.77 12.87
CA ALA A 354 19.42 0.39 13.25
C ALA A 354 17.99 -0.04 12.88
N ASP A 355 17.02 0.89 12.82
CA ASP A 355 15.65 0.59 12.39
C ASP A 355 15.60 0.15 10.91
N VAL A 356 16.59 0.56 10.13
CA VAL A 356 16.75 0.19 8.71
C VAL A 356 17.93 -0.77 8.49
N GLY A 357 18.46 -1.37 9.57
CA GLY A 357 19.42 -2.47 9.51
C GLY A 357 20.90 -2.07 9.51
N PHE A 358 21.25 -0.80 9.74
CA PHE A 358 22.62 -0.32 9.65
C PHE A 358 23.14 0.33 10.94
N SER A 359 24.42 0.19 11.21
CA SER A 359 25.15 0.96 12.22
C SER A 359 25.84 2.19 11.61
N SER A 360 26.25 2.09 10.35
CA SER A 360 26.60 3.20 9.47
C SER A 360 26.31 2.85 8.01
N ALA A 361 26.10 3.85 7.16
CA ALA A 361 25.93 3.69 5.71
C ALA A 361 26.24 5.01 4.98
N GLN A 362 26.67 4.94 3.73
CA GLN A 362 26.68 6.12 2.86
C GLN A 362 25.24 6.44 2.47
N ALA A 363 24.89 7.73 2.46
CA ALA A 363 23.54 8.16 2.18
C ALA A 363 23.46 9.22 1.08
N VAL A 364 22.40 9.11 0.28
CA VAL A 364 21.97 10.12 -0.68
C VAL A 364 20.51 10.46 -0.42
N ASP A 365 20.19 11.74 -0.39
CA ASP A 365 18.81 12.22 -0.41
C ASP A 365 18.23 12.06 -1.83
N LEU A 366 17.18 11.25 -1.97
CA LEU A 366 16.51 10.97 -3.23
C LEU A 366 15.63 12.13 -3.69
N ILE A 367 15.20 13.03 -2.79
CA ILE A 367 14.44 14.22 -3.17
C ILE A 367 15.37 15.18 -3.90
N THR A 368 16.45 15.63 -3.28
CA THR A 368 17.35 16.64 -3.84
C THR A 368 18.48 16.08 -4.71
N GLY A 369 18.89 14.83 -4.47
CA GLY A 369 20.09 14.22 -5.05
C GLY A 369 21.38 14.53 -4.29
N LEU A 370 21.29 15.21 -3.15
CA LEU A 370 22.45 15.57 -2.34
C LEU A 370 23.07 14.32 -1.69
N SER A 371 24.39 14.16 -1.83
CA SER A 371 25.14 13.20 -1.01
C SER A 371 25.26 13.71 0.41
N LEU A 372 24.85 12.90 1.38
CA LEU A 372 24.90 13.21 2.81
C LEU A 372 26.16 12.64 3.48
N GLY A 373 27.00 11.93 2.73
CA GLY A 373 28.17 11.23 3.25
C GLY A 373 27.80 10.02 4.11
N GLU A 374 28.71 9.63 5.00
CA GLU A 374 28.49 8.51 5.91
C GLU A 374 27.64 8.93 7.12
N LEU A 375 26.46 8.33 7.22
CA LEU A 375 25.61 8.44 8.41
C LEU A 375 26.02 7.36 9.42
N ARG A 376 26.01 7.70 10.72
CA ARG A 376 26.43 6.80 11.80
C ARG A 376 25.44 6.84 12.95
N ARG A 377 24.96 5.68 13.39
CA ARG A 377 23.99 5.46 14.48
C ARG A 377 22.59 6.04 14.24
N SER A 378 22.49 7.34 14.02
CA SER A 378 21.24 8.06 13.77
C SER A 378 21.45 9.19 12.77
N TYR A 379 20.36 9.69 12.19
CA TYR A 379 20.38 10.87 11.34
C TYR A 379 19.23 11.80 11.69
N THR A 380 19.53 13.10 11.69
CA THR A 380 18.57 14.16 12.01
C THR A 380 18.51 15.16 10.86
N ALA A 381 17.31 15.49 10.41
CA ALA A 381 17.06 16.56 9.46
C ALA A 381 15.83 17.37 9.86
N ASN A 382 15.75 18.61 9.38
CA ASN A 382 14.50 19.37 9.46
C ASN A 382 13.57 18.92 8.34
N VAL A 383 12.38 18.45 8.70
CA VAL A 383 11.36 17.94 7.78
C VAL A 383 10.13 18.82 7.92
N GLY A 384 9.58 19.26 6.78
CA GLY A 384 8.35 20.07 6.73
C GLY A 384 7.14 19.36 7.35
N ALA A 385 6.05 20.09 7.57
CA ALA A 385 4.80 19.48 8.02
C ALA A 385 4.37 18.43 7.00
N HIS A 386 4.15 17.19 7.42
CA HIS A 386 3.80 16.07 6.53
C HIS A 386 4.85 15.76 5.43
N GLY A 387 6.04 16.36 5.54
CA GLY A 387 7.18 16.08 4.68
C GLY A 387 7.85 14.74 5.02
N SER A 388 8.83 14.37 4.21
CA SER A 388 9.60 13.13 4.43
C SER A 388 11.07 13.28 4.10
N MET A 389 11.89 12.43 4.71
CA MET A 389 13.22 12.09 4.20
C MET A 389 13.08 10.87 3.30
N ALA A 390 13.59 10.94 2.08
CA ALA A 390 13.70 9.79 1.19
C ALA A 390 15.17 9.50 0.92
N LEU A 391 15.71 8.44 1.50
CA LEU A 391 17.14 8.16 1.49
C LEU A 391 17.44 6.88 0.73
N LYS A 392 18.54 6.87 -0.01
CA LYS A 392 19.21 5.63 -0.44
C LYS A 392 20.45 5.44 0.42
N LEU A 393 20.55 4.27 1.04
CA LEU A 393 21.62 3.86 1.94
C LEU A 393 22.41 2.73 1.28
N ASP A 394 23.69 2.93 1.05
CA ASP A 394 24.58 1.92 0.48
C ASP A 394 25.85 1.74 1.33
N SER A 395 26.66 0.74 0.97
CA SER A 395 27.95 0.47 1.60
C SER A 395 27.85 0.36 3.14
N GLY A 396 26.72 -0.16 3.62
CA GLY A 396 26.37 -0.11 5.04
C GLY A 396 27.04 -1.19 5.87
N VAL A 397 27.38 -0.84 7.11
CA VAL A 397 27.80 -1.80 8.14
C VAL A 397 26.55 -2.27 8.87
N PRO A 398 26.20 -3.57 8.82
CA PRO A 398 24.98 -4.07 9.46
C PRO A 398 24.92 -3.73 10.95
N ALA A 399 23.75 -3.29 11.42
CA ALA A 399 23.47 -3.24 12.85
C ALA A 399 23.06 -4.64 13.34
N PRO A 400 23.48 -5.06 14.56
CA PRO A 400 22.93 -6.25 15.18
C PRO A 400 21.41 -6.14 15.32
N ALA A 401 20.68 -7.11 14.78
CA ALA A 401 19.24 -7.17 14.98
C ALA A 401 18.93 -7.37 16.47
N PRO A 402 17.94 -6.64 17.04
CA PRO A 402 17.57 -6.84 18.43
C PRO A 402 17.04 -8.25 18.64
N THR A 403 17.52 -8.91 19.70
CA THR A 403 16.98 -10.19 20.14
C THR A 403 15.99 -9.97 21.27
N PHE A 404 14.85 -10.66 21.24
CA PHE A 404 13.79 -10.49 22.22
C PHE A 404 13.54 -11.76 23.03
N THR A 405 13.33 -11.58 24.33
CA THR A 405 12.66 -12.60 25.16
C THR A 405 11.14 -12.37 25.08
N PHE A 406 10.40 -13.36 24.58
CA PHE A 406 8.96 -13.25 24.37
C PHE A 406 8.12 -13.79 25.53
N TYR A 407 7.07 -13.07 25.86
CA TYR A 407 6.08 -13.38 26.89
C TYR A 407 4.70 -13.44 26.26
N ASN A 408 4.06 -14.61 26.27
CA ASN A 408 2.72 -14.79 25.72
C ASN A 408 1.67 -14.05 26.56
N ALA A 409 0.67 -13.47 25.91
CA ALA A 409 -0.40 -12.72 26.56
C ALA A 409 -1.34 -13.65 27.33
N ALA A 410 -1.80 -14.73 26.68
CA ALA A 410 -2.74 -15.70 27.24
C ALA A 410 -2.04 -16.75 28.12
N THR A 411 -1.50 -16.33 29.27
CA THR A 411 -0.92 -17.23 30.28
C THR A 411 -1.54 -16.97 31.65
N SER A 412 -1.59 -18.01 32.49
CA SER A 412 -2.13 -17.91 33.86
C SER A 412 -1.29 -17.01 34.79
N ASN A 413 -0.07 -16.67 34.39
CA ASN A 413 0.80 -15.77 35.15
C ASN A 413 0.44 -14.30 34.96
N ASN A 414 -0.24 -13.96 33.85
CA ASN A 414 -0.62 -12.58 33.54
C ASN A 414 -1.95 -12.23 34.21
N THR A 415 -2.15 -10.94 34.47
CA THR A 415 -3.39 -10.45 35.08
C THR A 415 -4.29 -9.87 33.99
N LEU A 416 -5.49 -10.43 33.86
CA LEU A 416 -6.59 -9.85 33.10
C LEU A 416 -7.55 -9.19 34.09
N ALA A 417 -7.93 -7.95 33.83
CA ALA A 417 -8.89 -7.23 34.67
C ALA A 417 -9.97 -6.57 33.81
N GLY A 418 -11.10 -6.24 34.43
CA GLY A 418 -12.27 -5.71 33.74
C GLY A 418 -12.82 -6.72 32.72
N GLY A 419 -13.09 -6.24 31.49
CA GLY A 419 -13.62 -7.06 30.40
C GLY A 419 -12.58 -7.85 29.60
N ALA A 420 -11.28 -7.71 29.89
CA ALA A 420 -10.23 -8.37 29.11
C ALA A 420 -10.31 -9.91 29.23
N ALA A 421 -10.22 -10.61 28.10
CA ALA A 421 -10.42 -12.06 28.06
C ALA A 421 -9.54 -12.75 27.00
N THR A 422 -9.31 -14.05 27.18
CA THR A 422 -8.59 -14.85 26.18
C THR A 422 -9.51 -15.25 25.03
N ARG A 423 -8.96 -15.34 23.82
CA ARG A 423 -9.63 -15.83 22.61
C ARG A 423 -8.70 -16.78 21.87
N VAL A 424 -9.18 -18.00 21.61
CA VAL A 424 -8.46 -18.97 20.78
C VAL A 424 -8.62 -18.55 19.32
N VAL A 425 -7.50 -18.33 18.63
CA VAL A 425 -7.48 -18.01 17.19
C VAL A 425 -7.38 -19.30 16.38
N ASN A 426 -6.47 -20.19 16.76
CA ASN A 426 -6.29 -21.51 16.16
C ASN A 426 -5.59 -22.45 17.16
N SER A 427 -5.17 -23.64 16.69
CA SER A 427 -4.55 -24.68 17.54
C SER A 427 -3.26 -24.27 18.27
N THR A 428 -2.56 -23.21 17.83
CA THR A 428 -1.27 -22.77 18.40
C THR A 428 -1.29 -21.34 18.93
N ILE A 429 -2.32 -20.56 18.61
CA ILE A 429 -2.42 -19.14 18.95
C ILE A 429 -3.67 -18.89 19.79
N THR A 430 -3.43 -18.37 20.99
CA THR A 430 -4.44 -17.76 21.86
C THR A 430 -4.02 -16.33 22.16
N VAL A 431 -4.91 -15.38 21.93
CA VAL A 431 -4.69 -13.95 22.16
C VAL A 431 -5.48 -13.47 23.37
N VAL A 432 -5.18 -12.27 23.84
CA VAL A 432 -6.01 -11.54 24.81
C VAL A 432 -6.64 -10.36 24.09
N GLY A 433 -7.97 -10.35 24.06
CA GLY A 433 -8.79 -9.29 23.49
C GLY A 433 -9.63 -8.58 24.56
N PHE A 434 -10.54 -7.72 24.12
CA PHE A 434 -11.40 -6.89 24.99
C PHE A 434 -10.61 -6.05 26.01
N VAL A 435 -9.34 -5.74 25.70
CA VAL A 435 -8.52 -4.78 26.45
C VAL A 435 -8.95 -3.37 26.04
N GLY A 436 -9.19 -2.51 27.01
CA GLY A 436 -9.81 -1.21 26.83
C GLY A 436 -11.22 -1.13 27.44
N GLN A 437 -11.81 0.07 27.48
CA GLN A 437 -13.10 0.35 28.14
C GLN A 437 -13.18 -0.20 29.59
N GLY A 438 -12.10 -0.01 30.35
CA GLY A 438 -11.97 -0.54 31.72
C GLY A 438 -11.34 -1.93 31.81
N GLY A 439 -11.18 -2.65 30.69
CA GLY A 439 -10.39 -3.88 30.61
C GLY A 439 -8.88 -3.61 30.49
N THR A 440 -8.05 -4.42 31.15
CA THR A 440 -6.58 -4.32 31.04
C THR A 440 -5.91 -5.69 30.95
N LEU A 441 -4.78 -5.73 30.25
CA LEU A 441 -3.84 -6.86 30.21
C LEU A 441 -2.55 -6.44 30.91
N THR A 442 -2.14 -7.16 31.94
CA THR A 442 -0.84 -6.95 32.59
C THR A 442 0.02 -8.19 32.45
N PHE A 443 1.14 -8.04 31.74
CA PHE A 443 2.20 -9.03 31.71
C PHE A 443 3.01 -8.95 32.99
N ASN A 444 3.15 -10.07 33.68
CA ASN A 444 3.85 -10.14 34.96
C ASN A 444 5.20 -10.86 34.83
N ASN A 445 6.07 -10.64 35.81
CA ASN A 445 7.38 -11.28 35.93
C ASN A 445 8.30 -11.04 34.72
N ILE A 446 8.27 -9.81 34.21
CA ILE A 446 9.05 -9.40 33.05
C ILE A 446 10.50 -9.11 33.47
N ASP A 447 11.44 -9.68 32.73
CA ASP A 447 12.87 -9.42 32.89
C ASP A 447 13.25 -8.07 32.28
N GLY A 448 13.68 -7.13 33.12
CA GLY A 448 14.25 -5.84 32.72
C GLY A 448 15.75 -5.91 32.43
N GLY A 449 16.36 -7.10 32.49
CA GLY A 449 17.79 -7.31 32.36
C GLY A 449 18.57 -6.87 33.60
N SER A 450 19.90 -6.89 33.53
CA SER A 450 20.78 -6.56 34.66
C SER A 450 20.68 -5.12 35.14
N SER A 451 20.26 -4.20 34.25
CA SER A 451 20.32 -2.76 34.50
C SER A 451 18.95 -2.07 34.50
N GLY A 452 17.89 -2.72 34.03
CA GLY A 452 16.60 -2.06 33.83
C GLY A 452 16.69 -0.93 32.79
N GLY A 453 16.04 0.20 33.08
CA GLY A 453 16.06 1.42 32.26
C GLY A 453 15.03 1.42 31.14
N THR A 454 15.45 1.88 29.97
CA THR A 454 14.63 1.87 28.74
C THR A 454 14.89 0.61 27.95
N LYS A 455 13.82 -0.09 27.58
CA LYS A 455 13.87 -1.31 26.77
C LYS A 455 13.06 -1.13 25.50
N LEU A 456 13.55 -1.72 24.41
CA LEU A 456 12.77 -1.87 23.18
C LEU A 456 11.83 -3.07 23.34
N LEU A 457 10.54 -2.83 23.10
CA LEU A 457 9.51 -3.85 23.09
C LEU A 457 9.13 -4.20 21.65
N SER A 458 8.68 -5.43 21.45
CA SER A 458 8.15 -5.95 20.19
C SER A 458 6.79 -6.59 20.42
N PHE A 459 5.71 -6.01 19.88
CA PHE A 459 4.36 -6.53 20.04
C PHE A 459 3.94 -7.35 18.83
N ASP A 460 3.37 -8.53 19.12
CA ASP A 460 2.63 -9.32 18.15
C ASP A 460 1.14 -9.22 18.49
N TYR A 461 0.32 -8.77 17.54
CA TYR A 461 -1.07 -8.41 17.76
C TYR A 461 -1.95 -8.70 16.55
N ILE A 462 -3.27 -8.67 16.76
CA ILE A 462 -4.30 -8.75 15.72
C ILE A 462 -5.16 -7.50 15.80
N ASN A 463 -5.30 -6.79 14.68
CA ASN A 463 -6.22 -5.68 14.51
C ASN A 463 -6.88 -5.81 13.13
N ALA A 464 -8.15 -6.21 13.10
CA ALA A 464 -8.90 -6.32 11.85
C ALA A 464 -10.00 -5.27 11.73
N ASP A 465 -9.82 -4.13 12.41
CA ASP A 465 -10.73 -2.98 12.36
C ASP A 465 -10.52 -2.16 11.08
N TYR A 466 -10.83 -2.80 9.94
CA TYR A 466 -10.68 -2.22 8.62
C TYR A 466 -11.82 -1.24 8.31
N THR A 467 -11.50 -0.09 7.72
CA THR A 467 -12.47 0.88 7.22
C THR A 467 -12.08 1.47 5.87
N PHE A 468 -13.08 1.70 5.02
CA PHE A 468 -12.95 2.36 3.72
C PHE A 468 -12.97 3.89 3.82
N SER A 469 -13.33 4.44 5.00
CA SER A 469 -13.45 5.89 5.24
C SER A 469 -12.35 6.40 6.16
N ASN A 470 -12.14 7.72 6.15
CA ASN A 470 -11.21 8.35 7.08
C ASN A 470 -11.84 8.44 8.47
N THR A 471 -11.05 8.09 9.49
CA THR A 471 -11.41 8.24 10.90
C THR A 471 -10.27 8.93 11.65
N ALA A 472 -10.45 9.24 12.94
CA ALA A 472 -9.38 9.82 13.76
C ALA A 472 -8.08 8.97 13.76
N CYS A 473 -8.22 7.66 13.53
CA CYS A 473 -7.14 6.69 13.36
C CYS A 473 -7.53 5.73 12.23
N SER A 474 -7.49 6.20 10.98
CA SER A 474 -7.87 5.38 9.82
C SER A 474 -7.09 4.06 9.80
N ASN A 475 -7.80 2.93 9.87
CA ASN A 475 -7.22 1.58 9.88
C ASN A 475 -6.15 1.40 10.98
N CYS A 476 -6.39 1.93 12.17
CA CYS A 476 -5.56 1.69 13.34
C CYS A 476 -6.36 1.73 14.65
N ARG A 477 -5.80 1.14 15.71
CA ARG A 477 -6.31 1.25 17.08
C ARG A 477 -5.23 1.77 18.01
N TYR A 478 -5.66 2.53 19.01
CA TYR A 478 -4.77 2.99 20.06
C TYR A 478 -4.61 1.95 21.17
N ALA A 479 -3.40 1.87 21.71
CA ALA A 479 -3.11 1.19 22.96
C ALA A 479 -2.20 2.06 23.82
N PHE A 480 -2.36 2.00 25.14
CA PHE A 480 -1.55 2.73 26.10
C PHE A 480 -0.77 1.72 26.93
N VAL A 481 0.57 1.79 26.86
CA VAL A 481 1.47 0.84 27.50
C VAL A 481 2.20 1.52 28.63
N SER A 482 2.16 0.95 29.84
CA SER A 482 2.94 1.41 30.98
C SER A 482 3.81 0.28 31.53
N VAL A 483 4.95 0.66 32.09
CA VAL A 483 5.87 -0.25 32.78
C VAL A 483 5.87 0.10 34.26
N ASN A 484 5.65 -0.88 35.14
CA ASN A 484 5.67 -0.72 36.60
C ASN A 484 4.74 0.41 37.13
N GLY A 485 3.63 0.68 36.44
CA GLY A 485 2.71 1.78 36.78
C GLY A 485 3.23 3.18 36.46
N GLY A 486 4.29 3.29 35.65
CA GLY A 486 4.78 4.56 35.14
C GLY A 486 3.82 5.21 34.13
N THR A 487 4.21 6.37 33.61
CA THR A 487 3.44 7.10 32.60
C THR A 487 3.19 6.23 31.36
N PRO A 488 1.92 6.03 30.95
CA PRO A 488 1.62 5.28 29.73
C PRO A 488 2.17 5.99 28.50
N VAL A 489 2.71 5.20 27.58
CA VAL A 489 3.08 5.63 26.22
C VAL A 489 2.00 5.16 25.27
N GLU A 490 1.51 6.07 24.43
CA GLU A 490 0.53 5.77 23.39
C GLU A 490 1.18 5.01 22.23
N MET A 491 0.44 4.06 21.67
CA MET A 491 0.75 3.34 20.44
C MET A 491 -0.40 3.52 19.47
N GLN A 492 -0.10 3.91 18.24
CA GLN A 492 -1.06 3.94 17.15
C GLN A 492 -0.84 2.72 16.24
N MET A 493 -1.53 1.63 16.52
CA MET A 493 -1.26 0.31 15.94
C MET A 493 -2.12 0.07 14.68
N PRO A 494 -1.55 0.01 13.47
CA PRO A 494 -2.29 -0.24 12.23
C PRO A 494 -3.05 -1.57 12.22
N ILE A 495 -3.84 -1.81 11.18
CA ILE A 495 -4.46 -3.13 10.96
C ILE A 495 -3.40 -4.20 10.70
N SER A 496 -3.62 -5.42 11.22
CA SER A 496 -2.80 -6.60 10.87
C SER A 496 -3.27 -7.29 9.59
N GLY A 497 -4.48 -6.98 9.13
CA GLY A 497 -5.15 -7.54 7.96
C GLY A 497 -6.66 -7.27 8.06
N GLN A 498 -7.46 -7.89 7.19
CA GLN A 498 -8.93 -7.73 7.23
C GLN A 498 -9.65 -8.84 8.03
N SER A 499 -8.92 -9.69 8.74
CA SER A 499 -9.49 -10.78 9.53
C SER A 499 -8.85 -10.91 10.91
N TRP A 500 -9.67 -11.26 11.91
CA TRP A 500 -9.28 -11.40 13.33
C TRP A 500 -8.47 -12.66 13.64
N ASP A 501 -7.86 -13.29 12.62
CA ASP A 501 -6.94 -14.42 12.72
C ASP A 501 -5.54 -14.12 12.16
N ILE A 502 -5.33 -12.92 11.59
CA ILE A 502 -4.05 -12.51 11.01
C ILE A 502 -3.24 -11.75 12.06
N ILE A 503 -2.09 -12.30 12.46
CA ILE A 503 -1.15 -11.64 13.36
C ILE A 503 -0.23 -10.70 12.57
N TYR A 504 -0.08 -9.47 13.06
CA TYR A 504 1.07 -8.65 12.77
C TYR A 504 2.13 -8.86 13.85
N SER A 505 3.36 -9.13 13.45
CA SER A 505 4.48 -9.35 14.37
C SER A 505 5.50 -8.23 14.30
N GLY A 506 6.12 -7.91 15.43
CA GLY A 506 7.27 -7.01 15.45
C GLY A 506 6.94 -5.52 15.51
N TYR A 507 5.79 -5.10 16.03
CA TYR A 507 5.54 -3.68 16.24
C TYR A 507 6.40 -3.16 17.40
N LEU A 508 7.31 -2.24 17.09
CA LEU A 508 8.33 -1.79 18.04
C LEU A 508 7.89 -0.59 18.89
N LEU A 509 8.26 -0.59 20.17
CA LEU A 509 8.03 0.52 21.10
C LEU A 509 9.19 0.65 22.08
N SER A 510 9.79 1.84 22.21
CA SER A 510 10.75 2.10 23.30
C SER A 510 10.00 2.45 24.59
N MET A 511 10.24 1.68 25.65
CA MET A 511 9.59 1.86 26.95
C MET A 511 10.58 2.08 28.09
N PRO A 512 10.54 3.24 28.77
CA PRO A 512 11.30 3.47 29.99
C PRO A 512 10.66 2.78 31.21
N GLY A 513 11.39 2.78 32.33
CA GLY A 513 10.82 2.42 33.65
C GLY A 513 11.04 0.98 34.09
N PHE A 514 11.80 0.18 33.33
CA PHE A 514 12.21 -1.14 33.78
C PHE A 514 13.17 -1.06 34.96
N LYS A 515 12.99 -1.93 35.95
CA LYS A 515 13.91 -2.19 37.05
C LYS A 515 14.79 -3.39 36.68
N PRO A 516 16.01 -3.50 37.25
CA PRO A 516 16.80 -4.71 37.13
C PRO A 516 16.04 -5.98 37.56
N GLY A 517 16.27 -7.08 36.83
CA GLY A 517 15.73 -8.40 37.12
C GLY A 517 14.28 -8.61 36.68
N LYS A 518 13.65 -9.67 37.22
CA LYS A 518 12.39 -10.24 36.71
C LYS A 518 11.11 -9.69 37.32
N ALA A 519 11.20 -8.68 38.17
CA ALA A 519 10.05 -8.17 38.93
C ALA A 519 9.42 -6.94 38.25
N ASN A 520 9.30 -6.96 36.92
CA ASN A 520 8.63 -5.89 36.17
C ASN A 520 7.25 -6.31 35.68
N THR A 521 6.40 -5.30 35.47
CA THR A 521 5.11 -5.46 34.80
C THR A 521 5.03 -4.57 33.57
N ILE A 522 4.35 -5.06 32.53
CA ILE A 522 3.92 -4.27 31.37
C ILE A 522 2.41 -4.32 31.35
N GLN A 523 1.75 -3.18 31.49
CA GLN A 523 0.29 -3.09 31.42
C GLN A 523 -0.13 -2.43 30.11
N ILE A 524 -1.14 -3.00 29.47
CA ILE A 524 -1.81 -2.47 28.29
C ILE A 524 -3.24 -2.09 28.66
N SER A 525 -3.65 -0.90 28.24
CA SER A 525 -5.00 -0.38 28.43
C SER A 525 -5.42 0.53 27.28
N ASN A 526 -6.70 0.88 27.26
CA ASN A 526 -7.21 2.03 26.51
C ASN A 526 -8.45 2.58 27.24
N PRO A 527 -8.44 3.85 27.68
CA PRO A 527 -9.51 4.40 28.51
C PRO A 527 -10.81 4.65 27.73
N SER A 528 -10.75 4.85 26.41
CA SER A 528 -11.89 5.34 25.61
C SER A 528 -12.34 4.39 24.50
N ALA A 529 -11.54 3.38 24.15
CA ALA A 529 -11.85 2.40 23.12
C ALA A 529 -11.22 1.03 23.42
N PHE A 530 -11.43 0.05 22.54
CA PHE A 530 -10.69 -1.21 22.59
C PHE A 530 -9.33 -1.08 21.89
N THR A 531 -8.33 -1.78 22.40
CA THR A 531 -7.03 -1.96 21.75
C THR A 531 -7.13 -3.04 20.66
N PRO A 532 -6.03 -3.34 19.95
CA PRO A 532 -5.87 -4.63 19.28
C PRO A 532 -5.92 -5.81 20.26
N ASP A 533 -6.07 -7.02 19.72
CA ASP A 533 -5.88 -8.28 20.45
C ASP A 533 -4.38 -8.59 20.52
N PHE A 534 -3.84 -8.92 21.70
CA PHE A 534 -2.41 -9.16 21.87
C PHE A 534 -2.09 -10.66 21.94
N TYR A 535 -1.12 -11.11 21.14
CA TYR A 535 -0.59 -12.47 21.20
C TYR A 535 0.57 -12.58 22.20
N ARG A 536 1.58 -11.70 22.08
CA ARG A 536 2.76 -11.70 22.96
C ARG A 536 3.50 -10.37 22.89
N VAL A 537 4.34 -10.13 23.89
CA VAL A 537 5.31 -9.01 23.92
C VAL A 537 6.72 -9.57 24.03
N GLY A 538 7.63 -9.08 23.21
CA GLY A 538 9.07 -9.30 23.29
C GLY A 538 9.73 -8.15 24.03
N VAL A 539 10.67 -8.45 24.93
CA VAL A 539 11.53 -7.45 25.58
C VAL A 539 12.94 -7.66 25.08
N ALA A 540 13.57 -6.60 24.55
CA ALA A 540 14.93 -6.66 24.05
C ALA A 540 15.91 -7.01 25.18
N ASN A 541 16.76 -8.00 24.92
CA ASN A 541 17.74 -8.54 25.87
C ASN A 541 18.76 -7.48 26.31
#